data_AF-A0A178VND8-F1
#
_entry.id   AF-A0A178VND8-F1
#
_cell.length_a   1.000
_cell.length_b   1.000
_cell.length_c   1.000
_cell.angle_alpha   90.00
_cell.angle_beta   90.00
_cell.angle_gamma   90.00
#
_symmetry.space_group_name_H-M   'P 1'
#
loop_
_entity.id
_entity.type
_entity.pdbx_description
1 polymer ?
#
loop_
_entity_poly.entity_id
_entity_poly.type
_entity_poly.pdbx_seq_one_letter_code
_entity_poly.pdbx_strand_id
1 'polypeptide(L)'
;MVAAKENKFLTVAPFECAWSDDLKFREAGRGCVAFDAFAHNDVTVVFRENVGTQHYHYKKDNSPHYIVIIGSNRNRRLKIQVDGKSVVDEEASDLCRCSLEFQSYWISIYDGLISIGKGRYPFQNLVFKWQDPKPNCNVQYVGLSSWDKHVGYRNVSVFPVTHNHILLWKQVDCREVKGDESGDEKVVEEGTGYDYEQWGLGNFLESWQLSDTVFLVGDEEMDVPAHKVILQASGNFPLRSSDGDVIQLRGVSYPILHALLQYIYTGRTQILESELAPLRDLSSKFEVMSLVRQCEESIDHFNLSKTAFDSCRKVKLLCPISHPLSGFMFPSAFPVDVGKLVKLYSTGEYSDIKIYLSDHSLTFQSHKVILSLWSVAFAKMFTNGMSESHSSTIYLTDVSPEAFKAMMNFMYSGELNMEDTVNFGTELIHLLFLADRFGVVPLHQECCKMLLECLSEVIFFFSQSSRVNDTSRCHYHVSLLFQYICYNMVSV
;
A
#
# COMPACT_ATOMS: atom_id res chain seq x y z
N MET A 1 -4.97 -10.32 -52.52
CA MET A 1 -5.39 -11.13 -51.34
C MET A 1 -4.26 -11.09 -50.33
N VAL A 2 -4.38 -10.21 -49.33
CA VAL A 2 -3.43 -10.14 -48.21
C VAL A 2 -4.19 -10.70 -47.00
N ALA A 3 -3.65 -11.78 -46.44
CA ALA A 3 -4.23 -12.51 -45.32
C ALA A 3 -4.30 -11.62 -44.07
N ALA A 4 -5.49 -11.55 -43.47
CA ALA A 4 -5.67 -11.05 -42.12
C ALA A 4 -4.90 -11.96 -41.15
N LYS A 5 -3.98 -11.40 -40.36
CA LYS A 5 -3.41 -12.12 -39.22
C LYS A 5 -4.52 -12.22 -38.17
N GLU A 6 -5.13 -13.39 -38.08
CA GLU A 6 -6.08 -13.76 -37.03
C GLU A 6 -5.43 -13.61 -35.64
N ASN A 7 -6.17 -13.03 -34.69
CA ASN A 7 -5.88 -13.07 -33.26
C ASN A 7 -5.84 -14.54 -32.81
N LYS A 8 -4.67 -15.18 -32.80
CA LYS A 8 -4.50 -16.54 -32.29
C LYS A 8 -4.67 -16.56 -30.77
N PHE A 9 -5.81 -17.07 -30.29
CA PHE A 9 -5.98 -17.52 -28.91
C PHE A 9 -5.70 -19.02 -28.83
N LEU A 10 -5.08 -19.47 -27.73
CA LEU A 10 -4.73 -20.87 -27.50
C LEU A 10 -5.94 -21.60 -26.91
N THR A 11 -6.48 -22.58 -27.63
CA THR A 11 -7.53 -23.47 -27.09
C THR A 11 -6.89 -24.74 -26.56
N VAL A 12 -7.00 -24.97 -25.25
CA VAL A 12 -6.53 -26.20 -24.59
C VAL A 12 -7.69 -27.20 -24.52
N ALA A 13 -7.46 -28.45 -24.95
CA ALA A 13 -8.47 -29.49 -24.92
C ALA A 13 -8.71 -30.04 -23.50
N PRO A 14 -9.87 -30.66 -23.23
CA PRO A 14 -10.15 -31.29 -21.94
C PRO A 14 -9.04 -32.26 -21.53
N PHE A 15 -8.61 -32.15 -20.28
CA PHE A 15 -7.54 -32.95 -19.67
C PHE A 15 -6.15 -32.78 -20.30
N GLU A 16 -5.94 -31.74 -21.10
CA GLU A 16 -4.62 -31.40 -21.62
C GLU A 16 -4.00 -30.22 -20.86
N CYS A 17 -2.68 -30.12 -20.97
CA CYS A 17 -1.91 -29.00 -20.45
C CYS A 17 -0.96 -28.52 -21.54
N ALA A 18 -1.13 -27.25 -21.94
CA ALA A 18 -0.25 -26.59 -22.85
C ALA A 18 0.91 -25.94 -22.08
N TRP A 19 2.12 -26.28 -22.53
CA TRP A 19 3.36 -25.73 -22.03
C TRP A 19 4.01 -24.89 -23.13
N SER A 20 4.66 -23.80 -22.72
CA SER A 20 5.47 -22.97 -23.61
C SER A 20 6.78 -22.64 -22.91
N ASP A 21 7.88 -22.63 -23.66
CA ASP A 21 9.20 -22.25 -23.16
C ASP A 21 9.24 -20.79 -22.68
N ASP A 22 8.33 -19.95 -23.21
CA ASP A 22 8.15 -18.55 -22.82
C ASP A 22 7.41 -18.37 -21.49
N LEU A 23 6.75 -19.43 -20.98
CA LEU A 23 5.97 -19.41 -19.74
C LEU A 23 6.78 -19.93 -18.56
N LYS A 24 7.92 -19.28 -18.33
CA LYS A 24 8.91 -19.66 -17.32
C LYS A 24 9.25 -18.48 -16.41
N PHE A 25 9.20 -18.71 -15.10
CA PHE A 25 9.69 -17.78 -14.09
C PHE A 25 11.21 -17.65 -14.18
N ARG A 26 11.67 -16.39 -14.12
CA ARG A 26 13.10 -16.09 -14.16
C ARG A 26 13.83 -16.65 -12.94
N GLU A 27 13.19 -16.55 -11.78
CA GLU A 27 13.65 -17.11 -10.50
C GLU A 27 12.70 -18.25 -10.10
N ALA A 28 13.25 -19.38 -9.68
CA ALA A 28 12.42 -20.48 -9.18
C ALA A 28 11.73 -20.04 -7.87
N GLY A 29 10.46 -20.43 -7.71
CA GLY A 29 9.61 -20.07 -6.58
C GLY A 29 9.04 -18.64 -6.64
N ARG A 30 9.43 -17.85 -7.64
CA ARG A 30 9.12 -16.41 -7.70
C ARG A 30 8.72 -15.95 -9.09
N GLY A 31 7.42 -15.73 -9.27
CA GLY A 31 6.91 -15.24 -10.54
C GLY A 31 5.42 -14.97 -10.51
N CYS A 32 4.98 -14.10 -11.41
CA CYS A 32 3.57 -13.82 -11.62
C CYS A 32 3.19 -14.13 -13.07
N VAL A 33 2.03 -14.74 -13.28
CA VAL A 33 1.44 -14.92 -14.62
C VAL A 33 0.15 -14.11 -14.70
N ALA A 34 0.00 -13.30 -15.75
CA ALA A 34 -1.27 -12.67 -16.10
C ALA A 34 -1.77 -13.23 -17.43
N PHE A 35 -3.08 -13.45 -17.54
CA PHE A 35 -3.67 -14.07 -18.72
C PHE A 35 -5.15 -13.70 -18.86
N ASP A 36 -5.62 -13.69 -20.09
CA ASP A 36 -7.04 -13.67 -20.40
C ASP A 36 -7.51 -15.11 -20.60
N ALA A 37 -8.55 -15.52 -19.88
CA ALA A 37 -9.17 -16.83 -20.02
C ALA A 37 -10.65 -16.71 -20.43
N PHE A 38 -11.05 -17.62 -21.31
CA PHE A 38 -12.44 -17.88 -21.68
C PHE A 38 -12.73 -19.36 -21.47
N ALA A 39 -13.61 -19.67 -20.52
CA ALA A 39 -14.03 -21.03 -20.20
C ALA A 39 -15.54 -21.06 -19.95
N HIS A 40 -16.18 -22.16 -20.36
CA HIS A 40 -17.57 -22.42 -19.95
C HIS A 40 -17.67 -22.84 -18.47
N ASN A 41 -16.60 -23.45 -17.93
CA ASN A 41 -16.49 -23.95 -16.57
C ASN A 41 -15.17 -23.41 -15.95
N ASP A 42 -14.32 -24.32 -15.48
CA ASP A 42 -13.14 -24.05 -14.67
C ASP A 42 -11.94 -23.62 -15.54
N VAL A 43 -11.27 -22.56 -15.10
CA VAL A 43 -9.95 -22.15 -15.62
C VAL A 43 -8.88 -22.78 -14.72
N THR A 44 -7.92 -23.49 -15.31
CA THR A 44 -6.92 -24.26 -14.55
C THR A 44 -5.51 -23.86 -14.95
N VAL A 45 -4.72 -23.42 -13.99
CA VAL A 45 -3.30 -23.09 -14.17
C VAL A 45 -2.44 -23.96 -13.27
N VAL A 46 -1.36 -24.51 -13.83
CA VAL A 46 -0.48 -25.48 -13.18
C VAL A 46 0.90 -24.87 -13.03
N PHE A 47 1.54 -25.01 -11.87
CA PHE A 47 2.88 -24.51 -11.60
C PHE A 47 3.80 -25.63 -11.13
N ARG A 48 4.99 -25.75 -11.75
CA ARG A 48 5.90 -26.89 -11.57
C ARG A 48 7.37 -26.53 -11.66
N GLU A 49 8.23 -27.41 -11.14
CA GLU A 49 9.69 -27.32 -11.30
C GLU A 49 10.15 -27.64 -12.73
N ASN A 50 9.51 -28.60 -13.41
CA ASN A 50 9.86 -29.01 -14.77
C ASN A 50 8.62 -29.07 -15.67
N VAL A 51 8.83 -28.86 -16.97
CA VAL A 51 7.78 -28.96 -18.00
C VAL A 51 7.20 -30.37 -18.04
N GLY A 52 5.87 -30.49 -18.01
CA GLY A 52 5.16 -31.76 -18.16
C GLY A 52 5.01 -32.19 -19.63
N THR A 53 4.51 -33.40 -19.88
CA THR A 53 4.17 -33.84 -21.26
C THR A 53 2.95 -33.06 -21.81
N GLN A 54 2.72 -33.05 -23.13
CA GLN A 54 1.53 -32.39 -23.71
C GLN A 54 0.22 -33.16 -23.45
N HIS A 55 0.25 -34.50 -23.36
CA HIS A 55 -0.93 -35.37 -23.12
C HIS A 55 -1.16 -35.66 -21.64
N TYR A 56 -0.95 -34.65 -20.80
CA TYR A 56 -0.63 -34.82 -19.40
C TYR A 56 -1.85 -34.79 -18.47
N HIS A 57 -2.06 -35.90 -17.75
CA HIS A 57 -2.92 -35.94 -16.56
C HIS A 57 -2.08 -35.69 -15.30
N TYR A 58 -2.32 -34.58 -14.60
CA TYR A 58 -1.64 -34.20 -13.35
C TYR A 58 -1.74 -35.23 -12.20
N LYS A 59 -2.59 -36.26 -12.32
CA LYS A 59 -2.71 -37.37 -11.36
C LYS A 59 -1.67 -38.49 -11.52
N LYS A 60 -0.88 -38.52 -12.60
CA LYS A 60 0.04 -39.64 -12.90
C LYS A 60 1.51 -39.38 -12.56
N ASP A 61 1.82 -38.19 -12.07
CA ASP A 61 3.19 -37.77 -11.77
C ASP A 61 3.29 -37.35 -10.30
N ASN A 62 4.38 -37.76 -9.66
CA ASN A 62 4.69 -37.45 -8.27
C ASN A 62 5.56 -36.19 -8.13
N SER A 63 5.80 -35.46 -9.23
CA SER A 63 6.55 -34.20 -9.16
C SER A 63 5.80 -33.13 -8.33
N PRO A 64 6.51 -32.38 -7.47
CA PRO A 64 5.93 -31.30 -6.69
C PRO A 64 5.25 -30.24 -7.55
N HIS A 65 3.99 -29.92 -7.28
CA HIS A 65 3.22 -28.99 -8.10
C HIS A 65 2.09 -28.26 -7.36
N TYR A 66 1.81 -27.05 -7.84
CA TYR A 66 0.60 -26.29 -7.49
C TYR A 66 -0.38 -26.31 -8.65
N ILE A 67 -1.66 -26.51 -8.35
CA ILE A 67 -2.75 -26.32 -9.31
C ILE A 67 -3.72 -25.31 -8.74
N VAL A 68 -3.97 -24.24 -9.50
CA VAL A 68 -4.97 -23.22 -9.17
C VAL A 68 -6.15 -23.39 -10.12
N ILE A 69 -7.33 -23.62 -9.55
CA ILE A 69 -8.59 -23.83 -10.27
C ILE A 69 -9.54 -22.68 -9.93
N ILE A 70 -9.77 -21.81 -10.90
CA ILE A 70 -10.68 -20.67 -10.79
C ILE A 70 -12.02 -21.07 -11.43
N GLY A 71 -13.08 -21.16 -10.63
CA GLY A 71 -14.43 -21.48 -11.12
C GLY A 71 -14.97 -22.86 -10.75
N SER A 72 -14.34 -23.59 -9.81
CA SER A 72 -14.84 -24.91 -9.42
C SER A 72 -16.28 -24.88 -8.88
N ASN A 73 -17.00 -26.00 -9.03
CA ASN A 73 -18.39 -26.20 -8.57
C ASN A 73 -19.39 -25.15 -9.14
N ARG A 74 -19.57 -25.16 -10.47
CA ARG A 74 -20.44 -24.26 -11.23
C ARG A 74 -19.99 -22.79 -11.20
N ASN A 75 -18.69 -22.53 -11.34
CA ASN A 75 -18.11 -21.18 -11.39
C ASN A 75 -18.35 -20.37 -10.12
N ARG A 76 -18.20 -21.00 -8.95
CA ARG A 76 -18.44 -20.31 -7.66
C ARG A 76 -17.29 -20.43 -6.67
N ARG A 77 -16.34 -21.32 -6.90
CA ARG A 77 -15.29 -21.63 -5.94
C ARG A 77 -13.90 -21.52 -6.54
N LEU A 78 -12.97 -21.10 -5.70
CA LEU A 78 -11.54 -21.12 -5.96
C LEU A 78 -10.95 -22.33 -5.24
N LYS A 79 -10.18 -23.15 -5.95
CA LYS A 79 -9.45 -24.28 -5.36
C LYS A 79 -7.97 -24.20 -5.64
N ILE A 80 -7.17 -24.49 -4.61
CA ILE A 80 -5.72 -24.68 -4.75
C ILE A 80 -5.40 -26.11 -4.32
N GLN A 81 -4.67 -26.83 -5.17
CA GLN A 81 -4.17 -28.16 -4.88
C GLN A 81 -2.64 -28.15 -4.83
N VAL A 82 -2.09 -28.83 -3.82
CA VAL A 82 -0.67 -29.12 -3.68
C VAL A 82 -0.51 -30.63 -3.82
N ASP A 83 0.27 -31.08 -4.80
CA ASP A 83 0.56 -32.50 -5.04
C ASP A 83 -0.70 -33.38 -5.11
N GLY A 84 -1.75 -32.86 -5.77
CA GLY A 84 -3.05 -33.51 -5.93
C GLY A 84 -3.96 -33.50 -4.70
N LYS A 85 -3.55 -32.90 -3.57
CA LYS A 85 -4.39 -32.69 -2.38
C LYS A 85 -4.99 -31.29 -2.40
N SER A 86 -6.30 -31.17 -2.23
CA SER A 86 -6.98 -29.88 -2.09
C SER A 86 -6.64 -29.25 -0.74
N VAL A 87 -5.97 -28.10 -0.75
CA VAL A 87 -5.59 -27.34 0.45
C VAL A 87 -6.44 -26.10 0.65
N VAL A 88 -6.99 -25.55 -0.43
CA VAL A 88 -7.93 -24.43 -0.42
C VAL A 88 -9.16 -24.82 -1.22
N ASP A 89 -10.34 -24.55 -0.67
CA ASP A 89 -11.63 -24.64 -1.34
C ASP A 89 -12.56 -23.56 -0.77
N GLU A 90 -12.57 -22.38 -1.38
CA GLU A 90 -13.25 -21.19 -0.87
C GLU A 90 -14.32 -20.67 -1.84
N GLU A 91 -15.38 -20.03 -1.32
CA GLU A 91 -16.38 -19.36 -2.15
C GLU A 91 -15.83 -18.05 -2.69
N ALA A 92 -15.73 -17.96 -4.02
CA ALA A 92 -15.08 -16.86 -4.72
C ALA A 92 -16.02 -16.29 -5.80
N SER A 93 -17.20 -15.83 -5.36
CA SER A 93 -18.30 -15.34 -6.20
C SER A 93 -17.92 -14.18 -7.12
N ASP A 94 -16.93 -13.36 -6.73
CA ASP A 94 -16.49 -12.19 -7.49
C ASP A 94 -15.42 -12.51 -8.56
N LEU A 95 -14.68 -13.61 -8.42
CA LEU A 95 -13.72 -14.12 -9.41
C LEU A 95 -14.41 -14.80 -10.61
N CYS A 96 -15.55 -15.46 -10.36
CA CYS A 96 -16.06 -16.53 -11.22
C CYS A 96 -17.42 -16.22 -11.87
N ARG A 97 -17.71 -14.97 -12.28
CA ARG A 97 -18.94 -14.68 -13.02
C ARG A 97 -18.85 -15.24 -14.44
N CYS A 98 -19.77 -16.15 -14.81
CA CYS A 98 -19.94 -16.59 -16.19
C CYS A 98 -20.13 -15.36 -17.11
N SER A 99 -19.14 -15.07 -17.92
CA SER A 99 -19.24 -14.10 -19.01
C SER A 99 -19.03 -14.83 -20.33
N LEU A 100 -19.74 -14.40 -21.37
CA LEU A 100 -19.52 -14.87 -22.75
C LEU A 100 -18.24 -14.24 -23.37
N GLU A 101 -17.45 -13.53 -22.55
CA GLU A 101 -16.26 -12.79 -22.94
C GLU A 101 -15.04 -13.23 -22.13
N PHE A 102 -13.85 -13.06 -22.71
CA PHE A 102 -12.57 -13.28 -22.01
C PHE A 102 -12.49 -12.42 -20.74
N GLN A 103 -12.14 -13.06 -19.63
CA GLN A 103 -11.87 -12.40 -18.36
C GLN A 103 -10.37 -12.44 -18.08
N SER A 104 -9.85 -11.36 -17.51
CA SER A 104 -8.42 -11.23 -17.21
C SER A 104 -8.13 -11.59 -15.76
N TYR A 105 -7.13 -12.41 -15.56
CA TYR A 105 -6.70 -12.93 -14.27
C TYR A 105 -5.19 -12.82 -14.12
N TRP A 106 -4.73 -12.81 -12.89
CA TRP A 106 -3.32 -12.97 -12.58
C TRP A 106 -3.13 -13.85 -11.34
N ILE A 107 -2.04 -14.59 -11.33
CA ILE A 107 -1.63 -15.47 -10.24
C ILE A 107 -0.14 -15.21 -9.97
N SER A 108 0.19 -14.87 -8.73
CA SER A 108 1.56 -14.67 -8.26
C SER A 108 1.94 -15.78 -7.29
N ILE A 109 3.16 -16.31 -7.43
CA ILE A 109 3.81 -17.22 -6.49
C ILE A 109 5.09 -16.55 -6.01
N TYR A 110 5.24 -16.42 -4.69
CA TYR A 110 6.44 -15.90 -4.06
C TYR A 110 6.80 -16.72 -2.84
N ASP A 111 7.81 -17.59 -2.94
CA ASP A 111 8.30 -18.44 -1.85
C ASP A 111 7.17 -19.16 -1.08
N GLY A 112 6.15 -19.63 -1.82
CA GLY A 112 4.96 -20.32 -1.32
C GLY A 112 3.75 -19.46 -0.99
N LEU A 113 3.85 -18.13 -1.05
CA LEU A 113 2.69 -17.24 -1.04
C LEU A 113 2.04 -17.23 -2.43
N ILE A 114 0.83 -17.77 -2.53
CA ILE A 114 0.02 -17.75 -3.75
C ILE A 114 -1.03 -16.64 -3.65
N SER A 115 -0.92 -15.62 -4.50
CA SER A 115 -1.87 -14.51 -4.59
C SER A 115 -2.62 -14.55 -5.92
N ILE A 116 -3.93 -14.30 -5.89
CA ILE A 116 -4.81 -14.41 -7.06
C ILE A 116 -5.69 -13.16 -7.11
N GLY A 117 -5.78 -12.55 -8.29
CA GLY A 117 -6.65 -11.40 -8.51
C GLY A 117 -7.25 -11.34 -9.90
N LYS A 118 -8.15 -10.37 -10.06
CA LYS A 118 -8.91 -10.15 -11.30
C LYS A 118 -8.48 -8.84 -11.96
N GLY A 119 -7.94 -8.92 -13.17
CA GLY A 119 -7.44 -7.76 -13.90
C GLY A 119 -6.51 -8.16 -15.01
N ARG A 120 -6.25 -7.23 -15.94
CA ARG A 120 -5.27 -7.43 -17.03
C ARG A 120 -3.84 -7.40 -16.53
N TYR A 121 -3.62 -6.76 -15.39
CA TYR A 121 -2.29 -6.55 -14.83
C TYR A 121 -2.19 -7.18 -13.44
N PRO A 122 -1.01 -7.70 -13.06
CA PRO A 122 -0.75 -8.20 -11.72
C PRO A 122 -1.17 -7.21 -10.62
N PHE A 123 -1.57 -7.73 -9.46
CA PHE A 123 -1.92 -6.99 -8.24
C PHE A 123 -3.20 -6.13 -8.29
N GLN A 124 -3.84 -6.03 -9.45
CA GLN A 124 -5.16 -5.40 -9.57
C GLN A 124 -6.27 -6.28 -8.98
N ASN A 125 -7.18 -5.67 -8.20
CA ASN A 125 -8.29 -6.34 -7.55
C ASN A 125 -7.89 -7.70 -6.98
N LEU A 126 -6.94 -7.70 -6.04
CA LEU A 126 -6.55 -8.88 -5.29
C LEU A 126 -7.81 -9.50 -4.68
N VAL A 127 -8.06 -10.77 -4.98
CA VAL A 127 -9.25 -11.48 -4.47
C VAL A 127 -8.88 -12.50 -3.41
N PHE A 128 -7.71 -13.14 -3.53
CA PHE A 128 -7.34 -14.21 -2.60
C PHE A 128 -5.82 -14.30 -2.38
N LYS A 129 -5.42 -14.68 -1.17
CA LYS A 129 -4.03 -15.00 -0.80
C LYS A 129 -3.99 -16.27 0.05
N TRP A 130 -3.01 -17.12 -0.18
CA TRP A 130 -2.76 -18.31 0.62
C TRP A 130 -1.26 -18.58 0.75
N GLN A 131 -0.80 -18.89 1.97
CA GLN A 131 0.59 -19.21 2.26
C GLN A 131 0.75 -20.72 2.44
N ASP A 132 1.65 -21.32 1.67
CA ASP A 132 2.06 -22.71 1.87
C ASP A 132 2.95 -22.84 3.13
N PRO A 133 2.58 -23.69 4.11
CA PRO A 133 3.44 -24.00 5.26
C PRO A 133 4.76 -24.72 4.88
N LYS A 134 4.82 -25.35 3.70
CA LYS A 134 6.00 -26.06 3.18
C LYS A 134 6.22 -25.69 1.70
N PRO A 135 6.74 -24.49 1.43
CA PRO A 135 6.79 -23.93 0.08
C PRO A 135 7.67 -24.75 -0.86
N ASN A 136 7.18 -24.99 -2.06
CA ASN A 136 7.97 -25.52 -3.16
C ASN A 136 8.69 -24.35 -3.86
N CYS A 137 9.91 -24.05 -3.43
CA CYS A 137 10.73 -22.97 -3.97
C CYS A 137 11.34 -23.27 -5.35
N ASN A 138 11.17 -24.48 -5.89
CA ASN A 138 11.73 -24.86 -7.19
C ASN A 138 10.75 -24.63 -8.35
N VAL A 139 9.53 -24.15 -8.07
CA VAL A 139 8.49 -23.91 -9.09
C VAL A 139 8.94 -22.86 -10.10
N GLN A 140 9.01 -23.22 -11.37
CA GLN A 140 9.53 -22.34 -12.40
C GLN A 140 8.66 -22.29 -13.67
N TYR A 141 7.88 -23.32 -13.97
CA TYR A 141 7.11 -23.40 -15.21
C TYR A 141 5.62 -23.24 -14.97
N VAL A 142 4.97 -22.51 -15.88
CA VAL A 142 3.52 -22.31 -15.89
C VAL A 142 2.88 -23.10 -17.03
N GLY A 143 1.95 -23.97 -16.68
CA GLY A 143 1.15 -24.77 -17.60
C GLY A 143 -0.29 -24.26 -17.64
N LEU A 144 -0.82 -24.06 -18.84
CA LEU A 144 -2.21 -23.67 -19.07
C LEU A 144 -3.02 -24.93 -19.32
N SER A 145 -4.00 -25.22 -18.47
CA SER A 145 -4.73 -26.48 -18.51
C SER A 145 -6.24 -26.29 -18.59
N SER A 146 -6.90 -27.38 -18.95
CA SER A 146 -8.34 -27.54 -18.98
C SER A 146 -8.71 -28.83 -18.25
N TRP A 147 -9.77 -28.77 -17.44
CA TRP A 147 -10.27 -29.95 -16.72
C TRP A 147 -11.25 -30.75 -17.58
N ASP A 148 -12.51 -30.33 -17.70
CA ASP A 148 -13.59 -31.10 -18.36
C ASP A 148 -14.08 -30.49 -19.68
N LYS A 149 -13.73 -29.23 -19.97
CA LYS A 149 -14.16 -28.49 -21.16
C LYS A 149 -13.05 -27.61 -21.69
N HIS A 150 -13.07 -27.34 -22.99
CA HIS A 150 -12.11 -26.45 -23.64
C HIS A 150 -12.00 -25.10 -22.94
N VAL A 151 -10.75 -24.65 -22.75
CA VAL A 151 -10.42 -23.32 -22.22
C VAL A 151 -9.60 -22.57 -23.26
N GLY A 152 -10.03 -21.35 -23.59
CA GLY A 152 -9.28 -20.42 -24.40
C GLY A 152 -8.40 -19.53 -23.54
N TYR A 153 -7.11 -19.45 -23.84
CA TYR A 153 -6.17 -18.52 -23.22
C TYR A 153 -5.61 -17.54 -24.26
N ARG A 154 -5.42 -16.28 -23.88
CA ARG A 154 -4.71 -15.27 -24.69
C ARG A 154 -3.97 -14.28 -23.79
N ASN A 155 -3.11 -13.44 -24.37
CA ASN A 155 -2.37 -12.39 -23.66
C ASN A 155 -1.60 -12.90 -22.43
N VAL A 156 -1.11 -14.14 -22.49
CA VAL A 156 -0.42 -14.78 -21.36
C VAL A 156 0.96 -14.18 -21.24
N SER A 157 1.25 -13.58 -20.09
CA SER A 157 2.50 -12.89 -19.81
C SER A 157 3.04 -13.32 -18.45
N VAL A 158 4.35 -13.56 -18.37
CA VAL A 158 5.05 -13.93 -17.14
C VAL A 158 5.96 -12.78 -16.69
N PHE A 159 5.89 -12.43 -15.41
CA PHE A 159 6.60 -11.32 -14.79
C PHE A 159 7.54 -11.83 -13.68
N PRO A 160 8.77 -11.28 -13.57
CA PRO A 160 9.65 -11.54 -12.43
C PRO A 160 9.15 -10.81 -11.17
N VAL A 161 9.35 -11.40 -9.99
CA VAL A 161 9.09 -10.77 -8.68
C VAL A 161 10.45 -10.56 -8.00
N THR A 162 10.82 -9.33 -7.59
CA THR A 162 12.17 -9.05 -7.05
C THR A 162 12.20 -8.50 -5.63
N HIS A 163 13.30 -8.81 -4.94
CA HIS A 163 13.66 -8.47 -3.55
C HIS A 163 13.99 -6.97 -3.30
N ASN A 164 13.68 -6.06 -4.22
CA ASN A 164 14.39 -4.76 -4.33
C ASN A 164 13.84 -3.58 -3.50
N HIS A 165 13.08 -3.84 -2.43
CA HIS A 165 12.55 -2.77 -1.58
C HIS A 165 13.55 -2.19 -0.56
N ILE A 166 14.73 -2.79 -0.34
CA ILE A 166 15.56 -2.49 0.85
C ILE A 166 16.99 -1.98 0.53
N LEU A 167 17.47 -2.04 -0.72
CA LEU A 167 18.91 -1.81 -1.01
C LEU A 167 19.28 -0.52 -1.77
N LEU A 168 18.31 0.31 -2.20
CA LEU A 168 18.62 1.53 -2.96
C LEU A 168 19.15 2.71 -2.11
N TRP A 169 19.19 2.58 -0.78
CA TRP A 169 19.54 3.70 0.10
C TRP A 169 21.04 3.88 0.38
N LYS A 170 21.91 3.19 -0.36
CA LYS A 170 23.36 3.48 -0.34
C LYS A 170 23.77 4.68 -1.20
N GLN A 171 22.85 5.33 -1.90
CA GLN A 171 23.17 6.42 -2.85
C GLN A 171 22.52 7.77 -2.52
N VAL A 172 22.00 7.97 -1.30
CA VAL A 172 21.77 9.33 -0.82
C VAL A 172 23.11 9.83 -0.29
N ASP A 173 23.91 10.44 -1.17
CA ASP A 173 25.17 11.11 -0.86
C ASP A 173 24.96 12.16 0.25
N CYS A 174 25.19 11.76 1.50
CA CYS A 174 25.72 12.66 2.51
C CYS A 174 27.14 13.00 2.04
N ARG A 175 27.36 14.24 1.59
CA ARG A 175 28.70 14.76 1.30
C ARG A 175 29.58 14.55 2.53
N GLU A 176 30.45 13.55 2.47
CA GLU A 176 31.51 13.35 3.46
C GLU A 176 32.42 14.58 3.46
N VAL A 177 32.33 15.36 4.52
CA VAL A 177 33.42 16.27 4.91
C VAL A 177 34.50 15.37 5.50
N LYS A 178 35.63 15.27 4.79
CA LYS A 178 36.84 14.59 5.27
C LYS A 178 37.28 15.19 6.61
N GLY A 179 37.41 14.34 7.62
CA GLY A 179 38.06 14.63 8.90
C GLY A 179 38.67 13.34 9.45
N ASP A 180 39.90 13.46 9.94
CA ASP A 180 40.92 12.42 10.14
C ASP A 180 40.61 11.24 11.07
N GLU A 181 41.47 10.24 10.90
CA GLU A 181 41.65 8.94 11.54
C GLU A 181 41.41 8.81 13.07
N SER A 182 40.80 7.67 13.44
CA SER A 182 41.31 6.65 14.38
C SER A 182 40.29 6.20 15.44
N GLY A 183 40.10 4.87 15.56
CA GLY A 183 39.50 4.22 16.72
C GLY A 183 38.49 3.13 16.38
N ASP A 184 38.87 1.88 16.66
CA ASP A 184 38.05 0.67 16.58
C ASP A 184 36.68 0.80 17.26
N GLU A 185 35.58 0.51 16.54
CA GLU A 185 34.33 0.09 17.17
C GLU A 185 33.68 -1.09 16.44
N LYS A 186 33.17 -2.01 17.27
CA LYS A 186 32.68 -3.33 16.93
C LYS A 186 31.44 -3.27 16.05
N VAL A 187 31.42 -4.12 15.02
CA VAL A 187 30.21 -4.42 14.23
C VAL A 187 29.17 -5.06 15.16
N VAL A 188 28.15 -4.31 15.52
CA VAL A 188 26.89 -4.85 16.03
C VAL A 188 25.99 -5.05 14.81
N GLU A 189 25.78 -6.32 14.44
CA GLU A 189 24.72 -6.70 13.51
C GLU A 189 23.36 -6.49 14.22
N GLU A 190 22.69 -5.37 13.94
CA GLU A 190 21.27 -5.23 14.24
C GLU A 190 20.45 -5.54 12.97
N GLY A 191 19.81 -6.71 12.99
CA GLY A 191 18.78 -7.06 12.04
C GLY A 191 17.50 -6.30 12.33
N THR A 192 17.04 -5.49 11.39
CA THR A 192 15.65 -5.02 11.35
C THR A 192 15.15 -5.07 9.92
N GLY A 193 14.46 -6.16 9.57
CA GLY A 193 13.55 -6.16 8.42
C GLY A 193 12.37 -5.27 8.77
N TYR A 194 12.19 -4.16 8.05
CA TYR A 194 11.07 -3.26 8.28
C TYR A 194 9.80 -3.86 7.68
N ASP A 195 8.89 -4.28 8.56
CA ASP A 195 7.55 -4.73 8.23
C ASP A 195 6.67 -3.50 7.94
N TYR A 196 6.52 -3.14 6.66
CA TYR A 196 5.68 -1.99 6.24
C TYR A 196 4.21 -2.15 6.65
N GLU A 197 3.76 -3.37 7.01
CA GLU A 197 2.41 -3.61 7.55
C GLU A 197 2.16 -2.95 8.92
N GLN A 198 3.23 -2.52 9.62
CA GLN A 198 3.13 -1.88 10.96
C GLN A 198 3.48 -0.38 10.96
N TRP A 199 3.81 0.24 9.81
CA TRP A 199 4.15 1.66 9.76
C TRP A 199 2.88 2.53 9.71
N GLY A 200 2.61 3.31 10.76
CA GLY A 200 1.42 4.16 10.80
C GLY A 200 1.45 5.18 11.93
N LEU A 201 0.41 6.00 12.00
CA LEU A 201 0.29 7.11 12.95
C LEU A 201 0.40 6.63 14.41
N GLY A 202 0.01 5.40 14.70
CA GLY A 202 0.18 4.76 16.01
C GLY A 202 1.62 4.73 16.54
N ASN A 203 2.64 4.80 15.67
CA ASN A 203 4.05 4.87 16.09
C ASN A 203 4.40 6.20 16.80
N PHE A 204 3.55 7.23 16.63
CA PHE A 204 3.71 8.53 17.25
C PHE A 204 2.83 8.71 18.50
N LEU A 205 2.03 7.71 18.88
CA LEU A 205 1.19 7.78 20.07
C LEU A 205 2.07 7.84 21.33
N GLU A 206 1.95 8.92 22.09
CA GLU A 206 2.74 9.16 23.33
C GLU A 206 4.26 9.05 23.13
N SER A 207 4.72 9.23 21.88
CA SER A 207 6.13 9.27 21.55
C SER A 207 6.68 10.68 21.73
N TRP A 208 7.88 10.78 22.30
CA TRP A 208 8.66 12.03 22.35
C TRP A 208 9.31 12.38 21.01
N GLN A 209 9.34 11.45 20.06
CA GLN A 209 9.91 11.72 18.74
C GLN A 209 9.00 12.68 17.98
N LEU A 210 9.54 13.84 17.62
CA LEU A 210 8.83 14.91 16.88
C LEU A 210 7.64 15.53 17.63
N SER A 211 7.49 15.24 18.93
CA SER A 211 6.46 15.88 19.76
C SER A 211 6.78 17.36 19.96
N ASP A 212 5.78 18.21 19.76
CA ASP A 212 5.86 19.67 19.87
C ASP A 212 4.87 20.24 20.92
N THR A 213 4.14 19.36 21.62
CA THR A 213 3.23 19.70 22.72
C THR A 213 3.13 18.58 23.74
N VAL A 214 2.80 18.92 24.98
CA VAL A 214 2.69 17.97 26.10
C VAL A 214 1.41 18.23 26.89
N PHE A 215 0.70 17.17 27.28
CA PHE A 215 -0.39 17.25 28.25
C PHE A 215 0.15 17.03 29.66
N LEU A 216 -0.30 17.85 30.62
CA LEU A 216 -0.13 17.61 32.05
C LEU A 216 -1.41 17.01 32.62
N VAL A 217 -1.33 15.75 33.05
CA VAL A 217 -2.51 14.94 33.37
C VAL A 217 -2.58 14.60 34.84
N GLY A 218 -3.78 14.75 35.42
CA GLY A 218 -4.06 14.41 36.81
C GLY A 218 -3.43 15.35 37.81
N ASP A 219 -3.55 15.01 39.09
CA ASP A 219 -2.97 15.79 40.20
C ASP A 219 -1.45 15.59 40.34
N GLU A 220 -0.93 14.52 39.73
CA GLU A 220 0.50 14.19 39.69
C GLU A 220 1.23 14.87 38.51
N GLU A 221 0.52 15.67 37.69
CA GLU A 221 1.06 16.40 36.53
C GLU A 221 1.90 15.51 35.60
N MET A 222 1.38 14.33 35.24
CA MET A 222 2.07 13.40 34.34
C MET A 222 2.19 13.98 32.93
N ASP A 223 3.41 14.02 32.41
CA ASP A 223 3.73 14.45 31.05
C ASP A 223 3.32 13.39 30.02
N VAL A 224 2.44 13.76 29.08
CA VAL A 224 2.05 12.91 27.95
C VAL A 224 2.30 13.67 26.64
N PRO A 225 3.32 13.28 25.84
CA PRO A 225 3.69 14.00 24.62
C PRO A 225 2.69 13.76 23.49
N ALA A 226 2.53 14.77 22.62
CA ALA A 226 1.69 14.72 21.45
C ALA A 226 2.17 15.69 20.35
N HIS A 227 1.43 15.73 19.25
CA HIS A 227 1.79 16.46 18.02
C HIS A 227 0.68 17.45 17.65
N LYS A 228 0.97 18.76 17.62
CA LYS A 228 0.01 19.84 17.39
C LYS A 228 -0.77 19.66 16.10
N VAL A 229 -0.08 19.36 15.00
CA VAL A 229 -0.73 19.17 13.69
C VAL A 229 -1.74 18.02 13.71
N ILE A 230 -1.41 16.90 14.38
CA ILE A 230 -2.30 15.72 14.48
C ILE A 230 -3.54 16.05 15.33
N LEU A 231 -3.31 16.68 16.49
CA LEU A 231 -4.39 17.10 17.39
C LEU A 231 -5.34 18.09 16.71
N GLN A 232 -4.79 19.14 16.11
CA GLN A 232 -5.58 20.20 15.48
C GLN A 232 -6.32 19.72 14.22
N ALA A 233 -5.76 18.75 13.50
CA ALA A 233 -6.47 18.12 12.39
C ALA A 233 -7.62 17.21 12.87
N SER A 234 -7.56 16.69 14.11
CA SER A 234 -8.57 15.75 14.65
C SER A 234 -9.66 16.41 15.51
N GLY A 235 -9.39 17.58 16.08
CA GLY A 235 -10.28 18.27 17.00
C GLY A 235 -10.02 19.76 17.07
N ASN A 236 -10.39 20.38 18.19
CA ASN A 236 -10.11 21.78 18.51
C ASN A 236 -9.35 21.83 19.83
N PHE A 237 -8.02 21.86 19.75
CA PHE A 237 -7.15 21.89 20.92
C PHE A 237 -6.65 23.31 21.17
N PRO A 238 -6.49 23.74 22.44
CA PRO A 238 -6.06 25.09 22.78
C PRO A 238 -4.54 25.25 22.59
N LEU A 239 -4.09 25.18 21.34
CA LEU A 239 -2.69 25.24 20.94
C LEU A 239 -2.26 26.68 20.61
N ARG A 240 -0.99 27.01 20.86
CA ARG A 240 -0.35 28.28 20.51
C ARG A 240 0.73 28.05 19.46
N SER A 241 1.11 29.12 18.77
CA SER A 241 2.15 29.05 17.73
C SER A 241 3.59 28.97 18.28
N SER A 242 3.81 29.11 19.59
CA SER A 242 5.13 29.04 20.23
C SER A 242 5.56 27.59 20.52
N ASP A 243 6.85 27.34 20.53
CA ASP A 243 7.44 26.06 20.92
C ASP A 243 7.16 25.74 22.41
N GLY A 244 6.90 24.47 22.72
CA GLY A 244 6.66 23.99 24.09
C GLY A 244 5.27 24.28 24.68
N ASP A 245 4.20 23.99 23.95
CA ASP A 245 2.84 24.13 24.52
C ASP A 245 2.54 23.05 25.55
N VAL A 246 1.91 23.50 26.64
CA VAL A 246 1.50 22.64 27.73
C VAL A 246 -0.01 22.72 27.92
N ILE A 247 -0.71 21.60 27.70
CA ILE A 247 -2.15 21.50 27.87
C ILE A 247 -2.44 20.92 29.25
N GLN A 248 -2.94 21.75 30.17
CA GLN A 248 -3.29 21.31 31.52
C GLN A 248 -4.67 20.64 31.57
N LEU A 249 -4.69 19.41 32.06
CA LEU A 249 -5.89 18.60 32.26
C LEU A 249 -6.04 18.17 33.73
N ARG A 250 -6.30 19.16 34.60
CA ARG A 250 -6.62 18.92 36.01
C ARG A 250 -7.94 18.15 36.12
N GLY A 251 -7.93 17.04 36.87
CA GLY A 251 -9.11 16.18 37.09
C GLY A 251 -9.42 15.17 35.99
N VAL A 252 -8.59 15.05 34.96
CA VAL A 252 -8.67 13.96 33.97
C VAL A 252 -7.62 12.92 34.34
N SER A 253 -8.01 11.64 34.41
CA SER A 253 -7.06 10.56 34.67
C SER A 253 -6.33 10.14 33.38
N TYR A 254 -5.12 9.62 33.53
CA TYR A 254 -4.31 9.12 32.41
C TYR A 254 -5.06 8.14 31.49
N PRO A 255 -5.82 7.13 31.99
CA PRO A 255 -6.56 6.21 31.13
C PRO A 255 -7.55 6.90 30.18
N ILE A 256 -8.20 7.99 30.62
CA ILE A 256 -9.14 8.75 29.76
C ILE A 256 -8.38 9.48 28.66
N LEU A 257 -7.27 10.16 28.99
CA LEU A 257 -6.47 10.84 27.97
C LEU A 257 -5.85 9.83 27.00
N HIS A 258 -5.25 8.74 27.50
CA HIS A 258 -4.69 7.68 26.68
C HIS A 258 -5.74 7.14 25.71
N ALA A 259 -6.97 6.91 26.17
CA ALA A 259 -8.05 6.43 25.31
C ALA A 259 -8.40 7.43 24.20
N LEU A 260 -8.44 8.73 24.49
CA LEU A 260 -8.65 9.79 23.50
C LEU A 260 -7.50 9.83 22.47
N LEU A 261 -6.25 9.87 22.93
CA LEU A 261 -5.08 9.91 22.06
C LEU A 261 -4.97 8.64 21.22
N GLN A 262 -5.18 7.46 21.82
CA GLN A 262 -5.18 6.19 21.08
C GLN A 262 -6.21 6.20 19.95
N TYR A 263 -7.42 6.75 20.20
CA TYR A 263 -8.41 6.91 19.16
C TYR A 263 -7.94 7.88 18.05
N ILE A 264 -7.35 9.02 18.40
CA ILE A 264 -6.82 10.00 17.45
C ILE A 264 -5.72 9.38 16.56
N TYR A 265 -4.75 8.68 17.16
CA TYR A 265 -3.57 8.18 16.46
C TYR A 265 -3.79 6.82 15.76
N THR A 266 -4.79 6.04 16.17
CA THR A 266 -4.98 4.68 15.64
C THR A 266 -6.37 4.43 15.06
N GLY A 267 -7.28 5.39 15.17
CA GLY A 267 -8.68 5.25 14.77
C GLY A 267 -9.49 4.30 15.66
N ARG A 268 -8.91 3.80 16.76
CA ARG A 268 -9.56 2.85 17.67
C ARG A 268 -9.14 3.09 19.10
N THR A 269 -9.99 2.73 20.06
CA THR A 269 -9.63 2.75 21.47
C THR A 269 -10.41 1.70 22.26
N GLN A 270 -9.90 1.33 23.42
CA GLN A 270 -10.58 0.43 24.35
C GLN A 270 -10.56 1.00 25.76
N ILE A 271 -11.74 1.18 26.35
CA ILE A 271 -11.90 1.80 27.67
C ILE A 271 -12.92 1.06 28.55
N LEU A 272 -12.89 1.25 29.86
CA LEU A 272 -13.90 0.68 30.77
C LEU A 272 -15.27 1.33 30.56
N GLU A 273 -16.33 0.57 30.77
CA GLU A 273 -17.71 1.06 30.66
C GLU A 273 -17.98 2.24 31.60
N SER A 274 -17.44 2.19 32.83
CA SER A 274 -17.54 3.28 33.81
C SER A 274 -16.82 4.57 33.39
N GLU A 275 -15.89 4.46 32.44
CA GLU A 275 -15.04 5.55 31.97
C GLU A 275 -15.55 6.16 30.65
N LEU A 276 -16.61 5.62 30.06
CA LEU A 276 -17.20 6.13 28.81
C LEU A 276 -17.73 7.56 28.94
N ALA A 277 -18.38 7.91 30.05
CA ALA A 277 -18.89 9.27 30.27
C ALA A 277 -17.74 10.29 30.41
N PRO A 278 -16.70 10.07 31.25
CA PRO A 278 -15.50 10.91 31.25
C PRO A 278 -14.82 11.05 29.89
N LEU A 279 -14.71 9.95 29.12
CA LEU A 279 -14.14 10.00 27.77
C LEU A 279 -14.99 10.83 26.82
N ARG A 280 -16.32 10.69 26.85
CA ARG A 280 -17.25 11.50 26.06
C ARG A 280 -17.08 12.98 26.39
N ASP A 281 -17.04 13.33 27.67
CA ASP A 281 -16.96 14.72 28.12
C ASP A 281 -15.61 15.35 27.70
N LEU A 282 -14.51 14.60 27.81
CA LEU A 282 -13.20 15.04 27.32
C LEU A 282 -13.18 15.17 25.79
N SER A 283 -13.77 14.22 25.08
CA SER A 283 -13.86 14.25 23.61
C SER A 283 -14.71 15.42 23.13
N SER A 284 -15.78 15.75 23.85
CA SER A 284 -16.64 16.90 23.59
C SER A 284 -15.89 18.21 23.84
N LYS A 285 -15.12 18.30 24.92
CA LYS A 285 -14.27 19.47 25.24
C LYS A 285 -13.30 19.81 24.09
N PHE A 286 -12.75 18.80 23.42
CA PHE A 286 -11.84 18.97 22.30
C PHE A 286 -12.50 18.80 20.92
N GLU A 287 -13.84 18.74 20.86
CA GLU A 287 -14.62 18.63 19.62
C GLU A 287 -14.24 17.43 18.72
N VAL A 288 -13.81 16.30 19.32
CA VAL A 288 -13.58 15.04 18.60
C VAL A 288 -14.90 14.30 18.41
N MET A 289 -15.77 14.86 17.56
CA MET A 289 -17.19 14.50 17.49
C MET A 289 -17.46 13.04 17.09
N SER A 290 -16.57 12.44 16.29
CA SER A 290 -16.70 11.02 15.90
C SER A 290 -16.57 10.08 17.11
N LEU A 291 -15.75 10.45 18.10
CA LEU A 291 -15.62 9.71 19.35
C LEU A 291 -16.78 10.00 20.31
N VAL A 292 -17.22 11.26 20.39
CA VAL A 292 -18.40 11.67 21.18
C VAL A 292 -19.61 10.81 20.80
N ARG A 293 -19.91 10.74 19.49
CA ARG A 293 -21.04 9.96 18.97
C ARG A 293 -20.96 8.48 19.36
N GLN A 294 -19.77 7.88 19.26
CA GLN A 294 -19.58 6.48 19.62
C GLN A 294 -19.73 6.20 21.12
N CYS A 295 -19.26 7.12 21.96
CA CYS A 295 -19.48 7.03 23.39
C CYS A 295 -20.98 7.12 23.70
N GLU A 296 -21.72 8.05 23.08
CA GLU A 296 -23.17 8.21 23.25
C GLU A 296 -23.94 6.97 22.79
N GLU A 297 -23.68 6.47 21.58
CA GLU A 297 -24.28 5.24 21.04
C GLU A 297 -24.02 4.04 21.96
N SER A 298 -22.82 3.92 22.51
CA SER A 298 -22.46 2.86 23.44
C SER A 298 -23.24 2.99 24.76
N ILE A 299 -23.25 4.19 25.36
CA ILE A 299 -23.97 4.48 26.61
C ILE A 299 -25.47 4.17 26.46
N ASP A 300 -26.09 4.60 25.36
CA ASP A 300 -27.51 4.36 25.10
C ASP A 300 -27.83 2.87 24.93
N HIS A 301 -26.96 2.13 24.24
CA HIS A 301 -27.11 0.69 24.09
C HIS A 301 -27.09 -0.03 25.45
N PHE A 302 -26.23 0.39 26.39
CA PHE A 302 -26.19 -0.19 27.74
C PHE A 302 -27.43 0.17 28.54
N ASN A 303 -27.88 1.42 28.51
CA ASN A 303 -29.10 1.88 29.18
C ASN A 303 -30.34 1.07 28.74
N LEU A 304 -30.44 0.74 27.44
CA LEU A 304 -31.52 -0.06 26.87
C LEU A 304 -31.45 -1.55 27.25
N SER A 305 -30.24 -2.09 27.38
CA SER A 305 -30.02 -3.53 27.61
C SER A 305 -30.45 -4.02 29.01
N LYS A 306 -30.70 -3.12 29.97
CA LYS A 306 -30.97 -3.42 31.39
C LYS A 306 -29.95 -4.38 32.04
N THR A 307 -28.76 -4.51 31.47
CA THR A 307 -27.67 -5.28 32.08
C THR A 307 -27.09 -4.45 33.22
N ALA A 308 -26.79 -5.07 34.37
CA ALA A 308 -26.14 -4.36 35.47
C ALA A 308 -24.77 -3.86 34.98
N PHE A 309 -24.46 -2.59 35.22
CA PHE A 309 -23.18 -1.96 34.87
C PHE A 309 -22.04 -2.82 35.43
N ASP A 310 -21.30 -3.50 34.54
CA ASP A 310 -20.13 -4.28 34.94
C ASP A 310 -18.91 -3.37 34.90
N SER A 311 -18.47 -2.91 36.08
CA SER A 311 -17.29 -2.05 36.25
C SER A 311 -16.00 -2.58 35.61
N CYS A 312 -15.94 -3.87 35.27
CA CYS A 312 -14.76 -4.49 34.65
C CYS A 312 -14.89 -4.67 33.13
N ARG A 313 -16.05 -4.37 32.53
CA ARG A 313 -16.27 -4.58 31.10
C ARG A 313 -15.58 -3.48 30.29
N LYS A 314 -14.82 -3.89 29.28
CA LYS A 314 -14.18 -2.99 28.32
C LYS A 314 -15.00 -2.85 27.04
N VAL A 315 -15.14 -1.62 26.56
CA VAL A 315 -15.84 -1.27 25.32
C VAL A 315 -14.81 -0.86 24.28
N LYS A 316 -14.95 -1.37 23.05
CA LYS A 316 -14.10 -1.02 21.92
C LYS A 316 -14.82 0.01 21.06
N LEU A 317 -14.14 1.12 20.79
CA LEU A 317 -14.62 2.20 19.93
C LEU A 317 -13.74 2.26 18.67
N LEU A 318 -14.35 2.42 17.50
CA LEU A 318 -13.72 2.34 16.18
C LEU A 318 -14.23 3.47 15.29
N CYS A 319 -13.32 4.25 14.70
CA CYS A 319 -13.69 5.30 13.75
C CYS A 319 -14.56 4.72 12.62
N PRO A 320 -15.72 5.32 12.28
CA PRO A 320 -16.57 4.82 11.22
C PRO A 320 -15.86 5.05 9.88
N ILE A 321 -15.36 3.99 9.26
CA ILE A 321 -14.69 4.06 7.95
C ILE A 321 -15.77 4.19 6.86
N SER A 322 -15.69 5.24 6.04
CA SER A 322 -16.65 5.51 4.95
C SER A 322 -16.34 4.76 3.65
N HIS A 323 -15.14 4.16 3.49
CA HIS A 323 -14.74 3.48 2.25
C HIS A 323 -14.11 2.09 2.50
N PRO A 324 -14.67 1.00 1.93
CA PRO A 324 -14.19 -0.36 2.16
C PRO A 324 -13.06 -0.83 1.21
N LEU A 325 -12.19 0.06 0.71
CA LEU A 325 -11.18 -0.33 -0.28
C LEU A 325 -9.76 0.10 0.15
N SER A 326 -8.90 -0.90 0.33
CA SER A 326 -7.44 -0.83 0.49
C SER A 326 -6.92 -0.23 1.80
N GLY A 327 -5.94 -0.90 2.41
CA GLY A 327 -5.50 -0.68 3.79
C GLY A 327 -4.92 0.72 4.10
N PHE A 328 -4.99 1.08 5.39
CA PHE A 328 -4.17 2.09 6.07
C PHE A 328 -3.73 3.30 5.22
N MET A 329 -4.67 4.13 4.76
CA MET A 329 -4.29 5.40 4.14
C MET A 329 -4.64 6.54 5.07
N PHE A 330 -3.62 7.08 5.74
CA PHE A 330 -3.70 8.44 6.25
C PHE A 330 -3.94 9.38 5.05
N PRO A 331 -4.73 10.45 5.19
CA PRO A 331 -5.53 10.82 6.37
C PRO A 331 -6.91 10.13 6.47
N SER A 332 -7.38 9.43 5.43
CA SER A 332 -8.78 8.95 5.32
C SER A 332 -9.18 7.80 6.26
N ALA A 333 -8.22 7.09 6.85
CA ALA A 333 -8.47 6.00 7.81
C ALA A 333 -8.46 6.43 9.29
N PHE A 334 -8.31 7.73 9.58
CA PHE A 334 -8.16 8.27 10.94
C PHE A 334 -9.25 9.30 11.24
N PRO A 335 -9.51 9.65 12.51
CA PRO A 335 -10.45 10.73 12.87
C PRO A 335 -9.86 12.12 12.59
N VAL A 336 -9.17 12.26 11.47
CA VAL A 336 -8.50 13.46 10.98
C VAL A 336 -9.38 14.10 9.93
N ASP A 337 -9.67 15.39 10.11
CA ASP A 337 -10.33 16.19 9.09
C ASP A 337 -9.31 16.62 8.03
N VAL A 338 -9.43 16.05 6.83
CA VAL A 338 -8.55 16.33 5.69
C VAL A 338 -8.57 17.82 5.33
N GLY A 339 -9.71 18.48 5.42
CA GLY A 339 -9.84 19.91 5.15
C GLY A 339 -9.07 20.75 6.16
N LYS A 340 -9.11 20.40 7.45
CA LYS A 340 -8.26 21.03 8.48
C LYS A 340 -6.78 20.77 8.21
N LEU A 341 -6.40 19.54 7.87
CA LEU A 341 -5.00 19.17 7.61
C LEU A 341 -4.43 19.94 6.41
N VAL A 342 -5.17 20.02 5.30
CA VAL A 342 -4.80 20.81 4.12
C VAL A 342 -4.73 22.30 4.46
N LYS A 343 -5.64 22.82 5.30
CA LYS A 343 -5.56 24.20 5.78
C LYS A 343 -4.26 24.47 6.54
N LEU A 344 -3.90 23.61 7.50
CA LEU A 344 -2.65 23.73 8.27
C LEU A 344 -1.41 23.76 7.36
N TYR A 345 -1.40 22.91 6.33
CA TYR A 345 -0.34 22.96 5.30
C TYR A 345 -0.29 24.30 4.57
N SER A 346 -1.43 24.76 4.06
CA SER A 346 -1.51 25.99 3.28
C SER A 346 -1.16 27.26 4.07
N THR A 347 -1.43 27.28 5.38
CA THR A 347 -1.11 28.41 6.26
C THR A 347 0.29 28.33 6.86
N GLY A 348 0.91 27.14 6.86
CA GLY A 348 2.18 26.87 7.54
C GLY A 348 2.06 26.85 9.07
N GLU A 349 0.84 26.78 9.61
CA GLU A 349 0.60 26.77 11.05
C GLU A 349 1.15 25.49 11.68
N TYR A 350 1.97 25.64 12.74
CA TYR A 350 2.75 24.58 13.38
C TYR A 350 3.86 23.96 12.52
N SER A 351 4.22 24.56 11.39
CA SER A 351 5.35 24.07 10.59
C SER A 351 6.67 24.13 11.37
N ASP A 352 7.38 23.01 11.38
CA ASP A 352 8.64 22.78 12.09
C ASP A 352 9.81 22.49 11.12
N ILE A 353 9.53 22.49 9.82
CA ILE A 353 10.52 22.31 8.76
C ILE A 353 10.25 23.20 7.54
N LYS A 354 11.34 23.77 7.00
CA LYS A 354 11.38 24.45 5.69
C LYS A 354 12.17 23.63 4.68
N ILE A 355 11.63 23.44 3.50
CA ILE A 355 12.24 22.68 2.42
C ILE A 355 12.54 23.63 1.28
N TYR A 356 13.82 23.71 0.90
CA TYR A 356 14.29 24.51 -0.23
C TYR A 356 14.64 23.58 -1.38
N LEU A 357 14.14 23.90 -2.58
CA LEU A 357 14.55 23.22 -3.80
C LEU A 357 15.79 23.93 -4.39
N SER A 358 16.61 23.20 -5.14
CA SER A 358 17.93 23.65 -5.62
C SER A 358 17.94 24.90 -6.51
N ASP A 359 16.81 25.28 -7.10
CA ASP A 359 16.69 26.53 -7.84
C ASP A 359 16.39 27.75 -6.94
N HIS A 360 16.25 27.53 -5.61
CA HIS A 360 15.80 28.48 -4.61
C HIS A 360 14.52 29.26 -4.99
N SER A 361 13.76 28.76 -5.96
CA SER A 361 12.60 29.46 -6.50
C SER A 361 11.38 29.28 -5.61
N LEU A 362 11.30 28.14 -4.92
CA LEU A 362 10.16 27.73 -4.11
C LEU A 362 10.61 27.19 -2.75
N THR A 363 9.89 27.60 -1.71
CA THR A 363 10.08 27.17 -0.33
C THR A 363 8.78 26.53 0.16
N PHE A 364 8.88 25.34 0.75
CA PHE A 364 7.74 24.63 1.32
C PHE A 364 7.87 24.61 2.84
N GLN A 365 6.79 24.97 3.53
CA GLN A 365 6.66 24.78 4.97
C GLN A 365 5.86 23.50 5.22
N SER A 366 6.34 22.66 6.13
CA SER A 366 5.72 21.36 6.38
C SER A 366 5.89 20.94 7.85
N HIS A 367 5.41 19.73 8.16
CA HIS A 367 5.41 19.13 9.48
C HIS A 367 6.25 17.85 9.44
N LYS A 368 7.31 17.76 10.25
CA LYS A 368 8.20 16.59 10.30
C LYS A 368 7.43 15.31 10.57
N VAL A 369 6.44 15.34 11.47
CA VAL A 369 5.61 14.16 11.80
C VAL A 369 4.80 13.67 10.59
N ILE A 370 4.26 14.58 9.77
CA ILE A 370 3.50 14.21 8.56
C ILE A 370 4.45 13.61 7.51
N LEU A 371 5.60 14.25 7.27
CA LEU A 371 6.60 13.72 6.34
C LEU A 371 7.10 12.33 6.77
N SER A 372 7.37 12.15 8.07
CA SER A 372 7.83 10.89 8.67
C SER A 372 6.79 9.79 8.59
N LEU A 373 5.50 10.14 8.71
CA LEU A 373 4.40 9.20 8.54
C LEU A 373 4.40 8.59 7.13
N TRP A 374 4.61 9.42 6.11
CA TRP A 374 4.60 8.98 4.71
C TRP A 374 5.92 8.40 4.21
N SER A 375 7.01 8.66 4.91
CA SER A 375 8.35 8.30 4.45
C SER A 375 9.27 7.94 5.61
N VAL A 376 9.71 6.68 5.61
CA VAL A 376 10.77 6.20 6.51
C VAL A 376 12.08 6.98 6.29
N ALA A 377 12.33 7.48 5.08
CA ALA A 377 13.51 8.30 4.79
C ALA A 377 13.45 9.63 5.55
N PHE A 378 12.31 10.32 5.50
CA PHE A 378 12.10 11.53 6.31
C PHE A 378 12.11 11.22 7.82
N ALA A 379 11.49 10.11 8.25
CA ALA A 379 11.53 9.71 9.65
C ALA A 379 12.96 9.53 10.16
N LYS A 380 13.81 8.81 9.42
CA LYS A 380 15.23 8.65 9.77
C LYS A 380 15.97 9.98 9.74
N MET A 381 15.75 10.81 8.72
CA MET A 381 16.36 12.14 8.61
C MET A 381 16.07 13.02 9.84
N PHE A 382 14.89 12.90 10.44
CA PHE A 382 14.49 13.73 11.58
C PHE A 382 14.75 13.10 12.96
N THR A 383 15.06 11.80 13.04
CA THR A 383 15.15 11.07 14.32
C THR A 383 16.48 10.35 14.58
N ASN A 384 17.40 10.29 13.61
CA ASN A 384 18.66 9.54 13.73
C ASN A 384 19.79 10.26 14.53
N GLY A 385 19.53 11.43 15.10
CA GLY A 385 20.51 12.19 15.90
C GLY A 385 21.63 12.87 15.10
N MET A 386 21.54 12.93 13.77
CA MET A 386 22.48 13.66 12.91
C MET A 386 22.17 15.17 12.87
N SER A 387 22.99 15.98 12.20
CA SER A 387 22.77 17.44 12.08
C SER A 387 21.37 17.81 11.58
N GLU A 388 20.80 16.96 10.73
CA GLU A 388 19.50 17.08 10.11
C GLU A 388 18.34 16.91 11.10
N SER A 389 18.52 16.11 12.18
CA SER A 389 17.48 15.95 13.20
C SER A 389 17.21 17.25 13.96
N HIS A 390 18.25 18.07 14.14
CA HIS A 390 18.17 19.38 14.78
C HIS A 390 17.93 20.54 13.82
N SER A 391 18.00 20.30 12.50
CA SER A 391 17.74 21.32 11.50
C SER A 391 16.24 21.56 11.34
N SER A 392 15.86 22.83 11.23
CA SER A 392 14.53 23.27 10.78
C SER A 392 14.51 23.57 9.28
N THR A 393 15.55 23.18 8.56
CA THR A 393 15.71 23.43 7.12
C THR A 393 16.38 22.27 6.40
N ILE A 394 15.82 21.84 5.27
CA ILE A 394 16.45 20.86 4.37
C ILE A 394 16.50 21.40 2.94
N TYR A 395 17.51 20.94 2.19
CA TYR A 395 17.74 21.31 0.79
C TYR A 395 17.63 20.06 -0.08
N LEU A 396 16.75 20.11 -1.08
CA LEU A 396 16.58 19.03 -2.04
C LEU A 396 17.10 19.48 -3.41
N THR A 397 18.05 18.73 -3.95
CA THR A 397 18.59 18.94 -5.29
C THR A 397 17.92 18.04 -6.32
N ASP A 398 17.87 18.52 -7.57
CA ASP A 398 17.42 17.75 -8.74
C ASP A 398 15.97 17.26 -8.63
N VAL A 399 15.12 18.12 -8.07
CA VAL A 399 13.70 17.87 -7.85
C VAL A 399 12.87 18.87 -8.65
N SER A 400 11.91 18.37 -9.44
CA SER A 400 10.90 19.19 -10.11
C SER A 400 10.00 19.85 -9.05
N PRO A 401 9.86 21.20 -9.01
CA PRO A 401 9.02 21.86 -8.03
C PRO A 401 7.55 21.47 -8.11
N GLU A 402 7.04 21.25 -9.32
CA GLU A 402 5.67 20.83 -9.59
C GLU A 402 5.40 19.43 -9.03
N ALA A 403 6.28 18.45 -9.28
CA ALA A 403 6.17 17.09 -8.75
C ALA A 403 6.33 17.09 -7.23
N PHE A 404 7.26 17.88 -6.69
CA PHE A 404 7.39 17.98 -5.24
C PHE A 404 6.12 18.55 -4.61
N LYS A 405 5.55 19.61 -5.20
CA LYS A 405 4.27 20.17 -4.78
C LYS A 405 3.14 19.14 -4.86
N ALA A 406 3.08 18.33 -5.92
CA ALA A 406 2.10 17.26 -6.07
C ALA A 406 2.26 16.18 -4.99
N MET A 407 3.49 15.75 -4.69
CA MET A 407 3.79 14.82 -3.60
C MET A 407 3.36 15.39 -2.24
N MET A 408 3.68 16.65 -1.97
CA MET A 408 3.27 17.32 -0.73
C MET A 408 1.76 17.41 -0.61
N ASN A 409 1.06 17.81 -1.67
CA ASN A 409 -0.41 17.85 -1.67
C ASN A 409 -0.99 16.46 -1.37
N PHE A 410 -0.48 15.41 -2.02
CA PHE A 410 -0.89 14.04 -1.78
C PHE A 410 -0.69 13.60 -0.32
N MET A 411 0.44 13.94 0.31
CA MET A 411 0.69 13.61 1.72
C MET A 411 -0.32 14.25 2.69
N TYR A 412 -0.91 15.39 2.33
CA TYR A 412 -1.86 16.10 3.20
C TYR A 412 -3.33 15.87 2.83
N SER A 413 -3.65 15.57 1.56
CA SER A 413 -5.01 15.29 1.10
C SER A 413 -5.34 13.80 1.01
N GLY A 414 -4.33 12.95 0.77
CA GLY A 414 -4.51 11.55 0.36
C GLY A 414 -4.95 11.38 -1.10
N GLU A 415 -5.05 12.48 -1.86
CA GLU A 415 -5.56 12.51 -3.23
C GLU A 415 -4.54 13.08 -4.21
N LEU A 416 -4.37 12.43 -5.36
CA LEU A 416 -3.50 12.87 -6.42
C LEU A 416 -4.32 13.55 -7.54
N ASN A 417 -4.24 14.88 -7.62
CA ASN A 417 -4.90 15.66 -8.66
C ASN A 417 -3.85 16.28 -9.59
N MET A 418 -3.80 15.82 -10.84
CA MET A 418 -2.86 16.32 -11.86
C MET A 418 -3.54 16.80 -13.15
N GLU A 419 -4.87 16.88 -13.18
CA GLU A 419 -5.68 17.20 -14.38
C GLU A 419 -5.31 18.54 -15.04
N ASP A 420 -4.93 19.55 -14.25
CA ASP A 420 -4.58 20.90 -14.74
C ASP A 420 -3.10 21.05 -15.17
N THR A 421 -2.31 19.96 -15.15
CA THR A 421 -0.86 20.03 -15.37
C THR A 421 -0.53 20.08 -16.87
N VAL A 422 0.03 21.19 -17.34
CA VAL A 422 0.39 21.44 -18.75
C VAL A 422 1.27 20.35 -19.36
N ASN A 423 2.17 19.74 -18.56
CA ASN A 423 3.06 18.66 -18.96
C ASN A 423 2.80 17.37 -18.15
N PHE A 424 1.53 16.98 -18.03
CA PHE A 424 1.08 15.83 -17.25
C PHE A 424 2.01 14.60 -17.33
N GLY A 425 2.38 14.16 -18.54
CA GLY A 425 3.19 12.95 -18.72
C GLY A 425 4.60 13.05 -18.14
N THR A 426 5.29 14.18 -18.36
CA THR A 426 6.63 14.40 -17.79
C THR A 426 6.56 14.58 -16.28
N GLU A 427 5.56 15.30 -15.79
CA GLU A 427 5.43 15.57 -14.35
C GLU A 427 5.08 14.33 -13.55
N LEU A 428 4.20 13.48 -14.11
CA LEU A 428 3.85 12.19 -13.53
C LEU A 428 5.07 11.24 -13.45
N ILE A 429 6.00 11.30 -14.42
CA ILE A 429 7.26 10.54 -14.35
C ILE A 429 8.17 11.10 -13.26
N HIS A 430 8.32 12.43 -13.16
CA HIS A 430 9.08 13.06 -12.07
C HIS A 430 8.49 12.71 -10.71
N LEU A 431 7.17 12.76 -10.57
CA LEU A 431 6.45 12.39 -9.35
C LEU A 431 6.66 10.92 -8.98
N LEU A 432 6.62 10.01 -9.96
CA LEU A 432 6.93 8.60 -9.75
C LEU A 432 8.34 8.41 -9.16
N PHE A 433 9.35 9.07 -9.75
CA PHE A 433 10.71 9.00 -9.25
C PHE A 433 10.87 9.62 -7.86
N LEU A 434 10.15 10.71 -7.54
CA LEU A 434 10.16 11.28 -6.20
C LEU A 434 9.50 10.35 -5.19
N ALA A 435 8.35 9.77 -5.54
CA ALA A 435 7.63 8.84 -4.69
C ALA A 435 8.49 7.61 -4.37
N ASP A 436 9.22 7.08 -5.36
CA ASP A 436 10.20 6.01 -5.17
C ASP A 436 11.37 6.45 -4.29
N ARG A 437 11.99 7.59 -4.60
CA ARG A 437 13.13 8.16 -3.84
C ARG A 437 12.82 8.32 -2.35
N PHE A 438 11.63 8.82 -2.03
CA PHE A 438 11.19 9.04 -0.66
C PHE A 438 10.41 7.86 -0.06
N GLY A 439 10.20 6.77 -0.81
CA GLY A 439 9.48 5.59 -0.32
C GLY A 439 8.01 5.83 0.01
N VAL A 440 7.35 6.75 -0.70
CA VAL A 440 5.93 7.09 -0.54
C VAL A 440 5.10 6.09 -1.35
N VAL A 441 4.98 4.86 -0.83
CA VAL A 441 4.44 3.70 -1.56
C VAL A 441 3.04 3.95 -2.17
N PRO A 442 2.05 4.53 -1.45
CA PRO A 442 0.73 4.73 -2.04
C PRO A 442 0.74 5.73 -3.19
N LEU A 443 1.57 6.77 -3.11
CA LEU A 443 1.75 7.72 -4.20
C LEU A 443 2.41 7.07 -5.41
N HIS A 444 3.45 6.26 -5.16
CA HIS A 444 4.13 5.50 -6.21
C HIS A 444 3.14 4.59 -6.95
N GLN A 445 2.28 3.87 -6.22
CA GLN A 445 1.24 3.01 -6.80
C GLN A 445 0.25 3.81 -7.65
N GLU A 446 -0.25 4.94 -7.16
CA GLU A 446 -1.19 5.78 -7.93
C GLU A 446 -0.51 6.35 -9.19
N CYS A 447 0.76 6.75 -9.10
CA CYS A 447 1.53 7.20 -10.26
C CYS A 447 1.68 6.09 -11.30
N CYS A 448 2.04 4.87 -10.88
CA CYS A 448 2.13 3.72 -11.78
C CYS A 448 0.79 3.42 -12.45
N LYS A 449 -0.31 3.47 -11.70
CA LYS A 449 -1.67 3.26 -12.22
C LYS A 449 -2.02 4.31 -13.28
N MET A 450 -1.86 5.60 -12.98
CA MET A 450 -2.13 6.68 -13.94
C MET A 450 -1.25 6.57 -15.19
N LEU A 451 0.03 6.21 -15.04
CA LEU A 451 0.92 5.99 -16.19
C LEU A 451 0.46 4.81 -17.06
N LEU A 452 0.03 3.70 -16.45
CA LEU A 452 -0.47 2.54 -17.19
C LEU A 452 -1.75 2.87 -17.96
N GLU A 453 -2.65 3.65 -17.36
CA GLU A 453 -3.86 4.14 -18.01
C GLU A 453 -3.50 4.95 -19.26
N CYS A 454 -2.58 5.93 -19.13
CA CYS A 454 -2.10 6.71 -20.28
C CYS A 454 -1.40 5.86 -21.35
N LEU A 455 -0.54 4.92 -20.96
CA LEU A 455 0.14 4.04 -21.91
C LEU A 455 -0.86 3.14 -22.65
N SER A 456 -1.92 2.69 -21.98
CA SER A 456 -2.97 1.87 -22.59
C SER A 456 -3.77 2.65 -23.65
N GLU A 457 -4.06 3.93 -23.39
CA GLU A 457 -4.70 4.81 -24.37
C GLU A 457 -3.78 5.05 -25.57
N VAL A 458 -2.49 5.32 -25.32
CA VAL A 458 -1.51 5.56 -26.38
C VAL A 458 -1.36 4.32 -27.28
N ILE A 459 -1.24 3.11 -26.70
CA ILE A 459 -1.18 1.86 -27.46
C ILE A 459 -2.48 1.64 -28.26
N PHE A 460 -3.63 1.94 -27.68
CA PHE A 460 -4.92 1.87 -28.38
C PHE A 460 -4.96 2.84 -29.58
N PHE A 461 -4.53 4.09 -29.41
CA PHE A 461 -4.46 5.08 -30.49
C PHE A 461 -3.48 4.66 -31.59
N PHE A 462 -2.30 4.15 -31.25
CA PHE A 462 -1.34 3.64 -32.24
C PHE A 462 -1.85 2.38 -32.95
N SER A 463 -2.66 1.53 -32.29
CA SER A 463 -3.29 0.37 -32.93
C SER A 463 -4.34 0.76 -33.98
N GLN A 464 -4.95 1.95 -33.86
CA GLN A 464 -5.92 2.50 -34.80
C GLN A 464 -5.26 3.35 -35.90
N SER A 465 -4.12 3.99 -35.60
CA SER A 465 -3.41 4.88 -36.52
C SER A 465 -2.35 4.13 -37.34
N SER A 466 -2.80 3.43 -38.37
CA SER A 466 -1.97 2.66 -39.33
C SER A 466 -1.00 3.48 -40.22
N ARG A 467 -0.59 4.69 -39.82
CA ARG A 467 0.32 5.54 -40.62
C ARG A 467 1.17 6.52 -39.79
N VAL A 468 2.22 6.08 -39.08
CA VAL A 468 3.42 6.92 -38.88
C VAL A 468 4.66 6.02 -38.72
N ASN A 469 5.67 6.25 -39.55
CA ASN A 469 6.88 5.45 -39.73
C ASN A 469 8.00 5.72 -38.70
N ASP A 470 7.69 6.42 -37.60
CA ASP A 470 8.65 6.85 -36.56
C ASP A 470 8.45 6.12 -35.21
N THR A 471 7.95 4.88 -35.28
CA THR A 471 7.42 4.15 -34.12
C THR A 471 8.47 3.40 -33.30
N SER A 472 9.69 3.18 -33.80
CA SER A 472 10.67 2.28 -33.18
C SER A 472 11.36 2.85 -31.94
N ARG A 473 11.64 4.16 -31.91
CA ARG A 473 12.31 4.81 -30.77
C ARG A 473 11.34 5.05 -29.60
N CYS A 474 10.10 5.44 -29.91
CA CYS A 474 9.03 5.58 -28.91
C CYS A 474 8.62 4.22 -28.33
N HIS A 475 8.54 3.15 -29.14
CA HIS A 475 8.26 1.80 -28.63
C HIS A 475 9.31 1.32 -27.62
N TYR A 476 10.60 1.64 -27.82
CA TYR A 476 11.66 1.20 -26.91
C TYR A 476 11.60 1.90 -25.54
N HIS A 477 11.42 3.23 -25.52
CA HIS A 477 11.28 3.97 -24.27
C HIS A 477 9.95 3.70 -23.57
N VAL A 478 8.85 3.55 -24.31
CA VAL A 478 7.57 3.11 -23.77
C VAL A 478 7.67 1.69 -23.23
N SER A 479 8.37 0.77 -23.91
CA SER A 479 8.59 -0.59 -23.43
C SER A 479 9.46 -0.62 -22.18
N LEU A 480 10.50 0.21 -22.07
CA LEU A 480 11.34 0.32 -20.87
C LEU A 480 10.58 0.93 -19.70
N LEU A 481 9.80 1.99 -19.93
CA LEU A 481 8.95 2.60 -18.91
C LEU A 481 7.83 1.64 -18.49
N PHE A 482 7.21 0.94 -19.44
CA PHE A 482 6.22 -0.10 -19.17
C PHE A 482 6.83 -1.27 -18.40
N GLN A 483 8.03 -1.70 -18.76
CA GLN A 483 8.75 -2.75 -18.04
C GLN A 483 9.15 -2.30 -16.63
N TYR A 484 9.57 -1.04 -16.45
CA TYR A 484 9.81 -0.42 -15.14
C TYR A 484 8.53 -0.35 -14.30
N ILE A 485 7.41 0.09 -14.88
CA ILE A 485 6.12 0.18 -14.16
C ILE A 485 5.60 -1.21 -13.82
N CYS A 486 5.62 -2.16 -14.76
CA CYS A 486 5.23 -3.54 -14.50
C CYS A 486 6.14 -4.19 -13.45
N TYR A 487 7.44 -3.89 -13.46
CA TYR A 487 8.41 -4.41 -12.48
C TYR A 487 8.16 -3.85 -11.07
N ASN A 488 7.88 -2.55 -10.94
CA ASN A 488 7.65 -1.91 -9.63
C ASN A 488 6.23 -2.11 -9.08
N MET A 489 5.22 -2.30 -9.94
CA MET A 489 3.88 -2.74 -9.53
C MET A 489 3.86 -4.20 -9.01
N VAL A 490 4.83 -5.02 -9.43
CA VAL A 490 4.92 -6.43 -9.03
C VAL A 490 5.61 -6.64 -7.67
N SER A 491 6.19 -5.58 -7.11
CA SER A 491 7.06 -5.67 -5.94
C SER A 491 6.40 -5.25 -4.61
N VAL A 492 5.16 -4.73 -4.60
CA VAL A 492 4.42 -4.34 -3.36
C VAL A 492 3.41 -5.37 -2.88
#